data_AF-A0A373WJL1-F1
#
_entry.id   AF-A0A373WJL1-F1
#
_cell.length_a   1.000
_cell.length_b   1.000
_cell.length_c   1.000
_cell.angle_alpha   90.00
_cell.angle_beta   90.00
_cell.angle_gamma   90.00
#
_symmetry.space_group_name_H-M   'P 1'
#
loop_
_entity.id
_entity.type
_entity.pdbx_description
1 polymer ?
#
loop_
_entity_poly.entity_id
_entity_poly.type
_entity_poly.pdbx_seq_one_letter_code
_entity_poly.pdbx_strand_id
1 'polypeptide(L)'
;MNETEFNLLDEPWIRVMDDNCQIKEVSLTDALLNAHKYKALKGEMPTQDIVILRLMLAIVHTVFSRVDADGNEAELEEEDDAVDRWESLWNNRKIPEKPVREYLEKWHERFWLFHPERPFGQMAGLTIRNRIWCVKA
;
A
#
# COMPACT_ATOMS: atom_id res chain seq x y z
N MET A 1 -20.96 -8.62 14.93
CA MET A 1 -19.58 -8.09 14.78
C MET A 1 -19.21 -8.32 13.34
N ASN A 2 -18.67 -7.33 12.64
CA ASN A 2 -18.15 -7.60 11.31
C ASN A 2 -16.99 -8.59 11.45
N GLU A 3 -16.94 -9.58 10.57
CA GLU A 3 -15.85 -10.55 10.57
C GLU A 3 -14.54 -9.91 10.08
N THR A 4 -14.63 -8.83 9.29
CA THR A 4 -13.51 -8.05 8.80
C THR A 4 -13.57 -6.61 9.32
N GLU A 5 -12.42 -6.07 9.72
CA GLU A 5 -12.31 -4.70 10.25
C GLU A 5 -11.03 -4.02 9.75
N PHE A 6 -11.13 -2.71 9.54
CA PHE A 6 -10.03 -1.81 9.18
C PHE A 6 -9.31 -2.15 7.87
N ASN A 7 -9.88 -1.76 6.73
CA ASN A 7 -9.23 -1.94 5.42
C ASN A 7 -8.20 -0.82 5.19
N LEU A 8 -6.94 -1.20 4.94
CA LEU A 8 -5.84 -0.25 4.74
C LEU A 8 -5.99 0.61 3.48
N LEU A 9 -6.82 0.21 2.52
CA LEU A 9 -7.10 0.96 1.30
C LEU A 9 -8.10 2.09 1.51
N ASP A 10 -8.99 1.96 2.49
CA ASP A 10 -10.12 2.86 2.69
C ASP A 10 -9.94 3.72 3.94
N GLU A 11 -9.48 3.11 5.04
CA GLU A 11 -9.35 3.76 6.33
C GLU A 11 -8.11 4.66 6.37
N PRO A 12 -8.17 5.83 7.04
CA PRO A 12 -7.02 6.69 7.22
C PRO A 12 -6.06 6.11 8.26
N TRP A 13 -4.79 5.91 7.88
CA TRP A 13 -3.75 5.40 8.79
C TRP A 13 -2.33 5.85 8.43
N ILE A 14 -2.11 6.33 7.20
CA ILE A 14 -0.81 6.81 6.74
C ILE A 14 -0.70 8.30 7.03
N ARG A 15 0.30 8.69 7.81
CA ARG A 15 0.57 10.10 8.10
C ARG A 15 1.36 10.76 6.99
N VAL A 16 0.79 11.81 6.40
CA VAL A 16 1.41 12.61 5.33
C VAL A 16 1.49 14.08 5.76
N MET A 17 2.49 14.78 5.21
CA MET A 17 2.59 16.24 5.31
C MET A 17 2.17 16.87 3.99
N ASP A 18 1.20 17.78 4.03
CA ASP A 18 0.78 18.53 2.85
C ASP A 18 1.60 19.81 2.61
N ASP A 19 1.24 20.54 1.56
CA ASP A 19 1.94 21.78 1.18
C ASP A 19 1.89 22.87 2.24
N ASN A 20 0.86 22.85 3.10
CA ASN A 20 0.68 23.77 4.22
C ASN A 20 1.41 23.32 5.48
N CYS A 21 2.27 22.30 5.38
CA CYS A 21 2.97 21.67 6.50
C CYS A 21 2.02 21.07 7.55
N GLN A 22 0.78 20.75 7.18
CA GLN A 22 -0.16 20.09 8.06
C GLN A 22 0.02 18.58 7.98
N ILE A 23 0.00 17.93 9.14
CA ILE A 23 0.05 16.47 9.25
C ILE A 23 -1.38 15.96 9.28
N LYS A 24 -1.69 15.02 8.39
CA LYS A 24 -2.99 14.33 8.36
C LYS A 24 -2.81 12.85 8.08
N GLU A 25 -3.80 12.08 8.49
CA GLU A 25 -3.91 10.66 8.17
C GLU A 25 -4.75 10.48 6.91
N VAL A 26 -4.26 9.64 6.01
CA VAL A 26 -4.93 9.30 4.74
C VAL A 26 -4.89 7.79 4.56
N SER A 27 -5.76 7.28 3.69
CA SER A 27 -5.77 5.88 3.32
C SER A 27 -4.61 5.56 2.37
N LEU A 28 -4.32 4.27 2.16
CA LEU A 28 -3.30 3.86 1.19
C LEU A 28 -3.68 4.28 -0.24
N THR A 29 -4.97 4.22 -0.58
CA THR A 29 -5.49 4.68 -1.86
C THR A 29 -5.24 6.18 -2.04
N ASP A 30 -5.56 6.99 -1.03
CA ASP A 30 -5.35 8.44 -1.09
C ASP A 30 -3.87 8.79 -1.12
N ALA A 31 -3.03 8.10 -0.35
CA ALA A 31 -1.58 8.29 -0.34
C ALA A 31 -0.98 8.11 -1.74
N LEU A 32 -1.46 7.12 -2.51
CA LEU A 32 -1.03 6.88 -3.89
C LEU A 32 -1.62 7.89 -4.87
N LEU A 33 -2.94 8.07 -4.88
CA LEU A 33 -3.62 8.89 -5.89
C LEU A 33 -3.37 10.40 -5.72
N ASN A 34 -3.15 10.84 -4.48
CA ASN A 34 -2.85 12.22 -4.15
C ASN A 34 -1.37 12.45 -3.81
N ALA A 35 -0.46 11.52 -4.13
CA ALA A 35 0.97 11.62 -3.83
C ALA A 35 1.60 12.97 -4.24
N HIS A 36 1.19 13.50 -5.40
CA HIS A 36 1.62 14.79 -5.94
C HIS A 36 1.23 16.03 -5.10
N LYS A 37 0.36 15.88 -4.09
CA LYS A 37 -0.09 16.93 -3.16
C LYS A 37 0.61 16.87 -1.81
N TYR A 38 1.43 15.85 -1.58
CA TYR A 38 2.10 15.62 -0.30
C TYR A 38 3.60 15.87 -0.44
N LYS A 39 4.17 16.55 0.53
CA LYS A 39 5.62 16.85 0.58
C LYS A 39 6.42 15.68 1.10
N ALA A 40 5.88 14.93 2.06
CA ALA A 40 6.56 13.80 2.69
C ALA A 40 5.59 12.87 3.42
N LEU A 41 6.00 11.61 3.58
CA LEU A 41 5.50 10.75 4.66
C LEU A 41 6.02 11.31 6.00
N LYS A 42 5.14 11.34 7.01
CA LYS A 42 5.43 11.92 8.32
C LYS A 42 4.87 11.04 9.44
N GLY A 43 5.32 9.80 9.46
CA GLY A 43 5.12 8.85 10.54
C GLY A 43 5.80 9.29 11.84
N GLU A 44 5.65 8.47 12.87
CA GLU A 44 6.23 8.73 14.19
C GLU A 44 7.75 8.53 14.20
N MET A 45 8.22 7.60 13.37
CA MET A 45 9.63 7.24 13.25
C MET A 45 10.08 7.23 11.78
N PRO A 46 11.30 7.69 11.45
CA PRO A 46 11.82 7.63 10.07
C PRO A 46 11.85 6.22 9.47
N THR A 47 11.97 5.18 10.31
CA THR A 47 11.91 3.78 9.86
C THR A 47 10.52 3.38 9.38
N GLN A 48 9.45 3.93 9.98
CA GLN A 48 8.08 3.72 9.50
C GLN A 48 7.90 4.33 8.11
N ASP A 49 8.40 5.55 7.88
CA ASP A 49 8.30 6.22 6.58
C ASP A 49 8.89 5.38 5.44
N ILE A 50 10.05 4.76 5.69
CA ILE A 50 10.68 3.87 4.71
C ILE A 50 9.83 2.62 4.45
N VAL A 51 9.23 2.03 5.49
CA VAL A 51 8.37 0.84 5.33
C VAL A 51 7.13 1.17 4.49
N ILE A 52 6.48 2.30 4.77
CA ILE A 52 5.32 2.75 4.01
C ILE A 52 5.69 3.07 2.57
N LEU A 53 6.81 3.78 2.35
CA LEU A 53 7.32 4.06 1.01
C LEU A 53 7.54 2.76 0.21
N ARG A 54 8.15 1.74 0.84
CA ARG A 54 8.39 0.44 0.18
C ARG A 54 7.09 -0.29 -0.15
N LEU A 55 6.07 -0.21 0.70
CA LEU A 55 4.74 -0.75 0.42
C LEU A 55 4.10 -0.04 -0.78
N MET A 56 4.11 1.28 -0.80
CA MET A 56 3.59 2.09 -1.91
C MET A 56 4.32 1.77 -3.22
N LEU A 57 5.66 1.71 -3.18
CA LEU A 57 6.48 1.33 -4.34
C LEU A 57 6.16 -0.08 -4.83
N ALA A 58 5.99 -1.06 -3.94
CA ALA A 58 5.62 -2.41 -4.34
C ALA A 58 4.30 -2.45 -5.12
N ILE A 59 3.30 -1.66 -4.70
CA ILE A 59 2.03 -1.54 -5.41
C ILE A 59 2.23 -0.89 -6.78
N VAL A 60 2.88 0.27 -6.83
CA VAL A 60 3.15 1.00 -8.09
C VAL A 60 3.93 0.13 -9.09
N HIS A 61 4.99 -0.54 -8.64
CA HIS A 61 5.76 -1.46 -9.48
C HIS A 61 4.90 -2.62 -9.97
N THR A 62 4.06 -3.21 -9.13
CA THR A 62 3.20 -4.34 -9.52
C THR A 62 2.17 -3.93 -10.56
N VAL A 63 1.61 -2.72 -10.46
CA VAL A 63 0.69 -2.18 -11.47
C VAL A 63 1.43 -1.94 -12.78
N PHE A 64 2.43 -1.05 -12.77
CA PHE A 64 3.04 -0.55 -13.99
C PHE A 64 4.08 -1.48 -14.62
N SER A 65 4.38 -2.64 -14.03
CA SER A 65 5.08 -3.72 -14.72
C SER A 65 4.20 -4.49 -15.70
N ARG A 66 2.87 -4.31 -15.65
CA ARG A 66 1.88 -5.07 -16.45
C ARG A 66 1.05 -4.18 -17.36
N VAL A 67 0.85 -2.92 -16.98
CA VAL A 67 -0.02 -1.98 -17.70
C VAL A 67 0.63 -0.63 -17.89
N ASP A 68 0.27 0.05 -18.98
CA ASP A 68 0.69 1.41 -19.28
C ASP A 68 -0.05 2.47 -18.42
N ALA A 69 0.21 3.75 -18.69
CA ALA A 69 -0.42 4.85 -17.97
C ALA A 69 -1.94 4.95 -18.21
N ASP A 70 -2.44 4.44 -19.33
CA ASP A 70 -3.87 4.43 -19.67
C ASP A 70 -4.60 3.18 -19.13
N GLY A 71 -3.82 2.22 -18.62
CA GLY A 71 -4.29 0.95 -18.06
C GLY A 71 -4.46 -0.15 -19.11
N ASN A 72 -3.83 -0.02 -20.27
CA ASN A 72 -3.80 -1.11 -21.26
C ASN A 72 -2.70 -2.10 -20.89
N GLU A 73 -2.92 -3.38 -21.18
CA GLU A 73 -1.91 -4.42 -21.02
C GLU A 73 -0.67 -4.09 -21.85
N ALA A 74 0.45 -3.98 -21.16
CA ALA A 74 1.74 -3.62 -21.72
C ALA A 74 2.83 -4.11 -20.75
N GLU A 75 3.09 -5.41 -20.82
CA GLU A 75 4.18 -6.07 -20.09
C GLU A 75 5.53 -5.51 -20.55
N LEU A 76 6.51 -5.52 -19.64
CA LEU A 76 7.87 -5.10 -19.93
C LEU A 76 8.63 -6.29 -20.50
N GLU A 77 9.09 -6.21 -21.75
CA GLU A 77 9.86 -7.27 -22.41
C GLU A 77 11.36 -6.98 -22.33
N GLU A 78 11.73 -5.71 -22.49
CA GLU A 78 13.12 -5.24 -22.49
C GLU A 78 13.39 -4.18 -21.41
N GLU A 79 14.66 -3.87 -21.16
CA GLU A 79 15.06 -2.83 -20.19
C GLU A 79 14.60 -1.44 -20.65
N ASP A 80 14.65 -1.16 -21.95
CA ASP A 80 14.23 0.12 -22.53
C ASP A 80 12.73 0.38 -22.32
N ASP A 81 11.87 -0.66 -22.36
CA ASP A 81 10.45 -0.54 -22.06
C ASP A 81 10.21 0.01 -20.65
N ALA A 82 11.04 -0.41 -19.69
CA ALA A 82 10.92 0.03 -18.30
C ALA A 82 11.30 1.50 -18.16
N VAL A 83 12.31 1.96 -18.91
CA VAL A 83 12.73 3.36 -18.95
C VAL A 83 11.65 4.23 -19.58
N ASP A 84 11.11 3.82 -20.73
CA ASP A 84 10.04 4.53 -21.43
C ASP A 84 8.76 4.61 -20.59
N ARG A 85 8.40 3.51 -19.92
CA ARG A 85 7.29 3.47 -18.96
C ARG A 85 7.51 4.45 -17.82
N TRP A 86 8.71 4.45 -17.24
CA TRP A 86 9.05 5.35 -16.14
C TRP A 86 8.98 6.81 -16.58
N GLU A 87 9.51 7.14 -17.77
CA GLU A 87 9.48 8.50 -18.33
C GLU A 87 8.04 8.97 -18.56
N SER A 88 7.18 8.12 -19.14
CA SER A 88 5.76 8.42 -19.35
C SER A 88 5.05 8.71 -18.02
N LEU A 89 5.26 7.87 -17.00
CA LEU A 89 4.68 8.08 -15.67
C LEU A 89 5.20 9.36 -15.00
N TRP A 90 6.48 9.66 -15.14
CA TRP A 90 7.10 10.87 -14.59
C TRP A 90 6.54 12.14 -15.24
N ASN A 91 6.42 12.13 -16.56
CA ASN A 91 5.90 13.26 -17.35
C ASN A 91 4.42 13.55 -17.06
N ASN A 92 3.65 12.53 -16.66
CA ASN A 92 2.26 12.69 -16.23
C ASN A 92 2.09 13.49 -14.93
N ARG A 93 3.15 13.72 -14.15
CA ARG A 93 3.17 14.46 -12.86
C ARG A 93 2.25 13.93 -11.75
N LYS A 94 1.38 12.99 -12.06
CA LYS A 94 0.44 12.32 -11.17
C LYS A 94 0.43 10.84 -11.55
N ILE A 95 0.37 9.98 -10.53
CA ILE A 95 0.17 8.55 -10.73
C ILE A 95 -1.18 8.33 -11.43
N PRO A 96 -1.21 7.62 -12.57
CA PRO A 96 -2.45 7.31 -13.25
C PRO A 96 -3.44 6.58 -12.35
N GLU A 97 -4.64 7.14 -12.25
CA GLU A 97 -5.61 6.74 -11.23
C GLU A 97 -6.33 5.43 -11.59
N LYS A 98 -6.71 5.28 -12.85
CA LYS A 98 -7.46 4.12 -13.33
C LYS A 98 -6.71 2.79 -13.09
N PRO A 99 -5.45 2.62 -13.53
CA PRO A 99 -4.72 1.36 -13.34
C PRO A 99 -4.54 0.98 -11.87
N VAL A 100 -4.27 1.99 -11.03
CA VAL A 100 -4.09 1.78 -9.58
C VAL A 100 -5.40 1.40 -8.92
N ARG A 101 -6.51 2.08 -9.22
CA ARG A 101 -7.83 1.74 -8.66
C ARG A 101 -8.27 0.33 -9.06
N GLU A 102 -8.14 -0.03 -10.33
CA GLU A 102 -8.50 -1.37 -10.81
C GLU A 102 -7.70 -2.46 -10.09
N TYR A 103 -6.40 -2.24 -9.86
CA TYR A 103 -5.57 -3.16 -9.09
C TYR A 103 -5.97 -3.24 -7.62
N LEU A 104 -6.18 -2.09 -6.97
CA LEU A 104 -6.55 -2.02 -5.56
C LEU A 104 -7.92 -2.65 -5.29
N GLU A 105 -8.91 -2.41 -6.17
CA GLU A 105 -10.23 -3.04 -6.11
C GLU A 105 -10.13 -4.56 -6.24
N LYS A 106 -9.36 -5.04 -7.23
CA LYS A 106 -9.13 -6.48 -7.44
C LYS A 106 -8.57 -7.18 -6.20
N TRP A 107 -7.74 -6.48 -5.43
CA TRP A 107 -7.06 -7.04 -4.25
C TRP A 107 -7.63 -6.55 -2.93
N HIS A 108 -8.76 -5.84 -2.94
CA HIS A 108 -9.32 -5.15 -1.77
C HIS A 108 -9.46 -6.06 -0.54
N GLU A 109 -9.94 -7.27 -0.76
CA GLU A 109 -10.13 -8.29 0.26
C GLU A 109 -8.84 -8.74 0.98
N ARG A 110 -7.67 -8.49 0.38
CA ARG A 110 -6.37 -8.84 0.98
C ARG A 110 -5.81 -7.75 1.89
N PHE A 111 -6.43 -6.56 1.93
CA PHE A 111 -5.95 -5.40 2.68
C PHE A 111 -6.70 -5.16 4.00
N TRP A 112 -7.57 -6.08 4.42
CA TRP A 112 -8.14 -6.08 5.77
C TRP A 112 -7.05 -6.34 6.82
N LEU A 113 -6.85 -5.39 7.74
CA LEU A 113 -5.91 -5.58 8.85
C LEU A 113 -6.42 -6.67 9.81
N PHE A 114 -7.73 -6.70 10.05
CA PHE A 114 -8.39 -7.76 10.80
C PHE A 114 -9.27 -8.56 9.84
N HIS A 115 -8.87 -9.80 9.56
CA HIS A 115 -9.63 -10.74 8.75
C HIS A 115 -9.44 -12.14 9.34
N PRO A 116 -10.48 -12.99 9.43
CA PRO A 116 -10.41 -14.32 10.05
C PRO A 116 -9.40 -15.25 9.38
N GLU A 117 -9.25 -15.19 8.06
CA GLU A 117 -8.41 -16.11 7.27
C GLU A 117 -7.16 -15.43 6.69
N ARG A 118 -7.26 -14.16 6.30
CA ARG A 118 -6.24 -13.47 5.49
C ARG A 118 -5.88 -12.07 6.03
N PRO A 119 -5.52 -11.93 7.31
CA PRO A 119 -5.18 -10.63 7.88
C PRO A 119 -3.91 -10.07 7.22
N PHE A 120 -3.95 -8.81 6.80
CA PHE A 120 -2.84 -8.17 6.10
C PHE A 120 -1.57 -8.18 6.94
N GLY A 121 -0.49 -8.72 6.39
CA GLY A 121 0.83 -8.78 7.05
C GLY A 121 0.89 -9.67 8.29
N GLN A 122 -0.11 -10.53 8.52
CA GLN A 122 -0.23 -11.35 9.73
C GLN A 122 -0.48 -12.82 9.41
N MET A 123 -0.21 -13.70 10.39
CA MET A 123 -0.58 -15.11 10.34
C MET A 123 -1.93 -15.31 11.02
N ALA A 124 -2.92 -15.80 10.28
CA ALA A 124 -4.20 -16.17 10.86
C ALA A 124 -4.05 -17.31 11.86
N GLY A 125 -4.76 -17.24 12.99
CA GLY A 125 -4.77 -18.30 14.00
C GLY A 125 -3.47 -18.46 14.79
N LEU A 126 -2.62 -17.43 14.86
CA LEU A 126 -1.43 -17.45 15.72
C LEU A 126 -1.85 -17.54 17.20
N THR A 127 -1.65 -18.71 17.81
CA THR A 127 -1.95 -18.94 19.23
C THR A 127 -0.68 -19.05 20.07
N ILE A 128 -0.68 -18.45 21.26
CA ILE A 128 0.37 -18.69 22.25
C ILE A 128 0.19 -20.11 22.80
N ARG A 129 1.26 -20.93 22.75
CA ARG A 129 1.27 -22.22 23.46
C ARG A 129 1.33 -21.96 24.97
N ASN A 130 0.23 -22.22 25.68
CA ASN A 130 0.25 -22.30 27.14
C ASN A 130 1.02 -23.55 27.58
N ARG A 131 2.35 -23.45 27.76
CA ARG A 131 3.07 -24.39 28.62
C ARG A 131 2.94 -23.92 30.06
N ILE A 132 1.93 -24.44 30.76
CA ILE A 132 1.94 -24.50 32.21
C ILE A 132 3.08 -25.44 32.58
N TRP A 133 4.26 -24.90 32.91
CA TRP A 133 5.21 -25.64 33.71
C TRP A 133 4.59 -25.78 35.10
N CYS A 134 3.97 -26.94 35.32
CA CYS A 134 3.60 -27.41 36.64
C CYS A 134 4.89 -27.40 37.47
N VAL A 135 5.01 -26.46 38.41
CA VAL A 135 5.93 -26.57 39.54
C VAL A 135 5.50 -27.83 40.29
N LYS A 136 6.09 -28.96 39.93
CA LYS A 136 6.05 -30.15 40.79
C LYS A 136 7.20 -30.03 41.77
N ALA A 137 6.79 -29.68 42.99
CA ALA A 137 7.39 -29.96 44.29
C ALA A 137 8.85 -29.55 44.51
#